data_AF-A0A937U7E3-F1
#
_entry.id   AF-A0A937U7E3-F1
#
_cell.length_a   1.000
_cell.length_b   1.000
_cell.length_c   1.000
_cell.angle_alpha   90.00
_cell.angle_beta   90.00
_cell.angle_gamma   90.00
#
_symmetry.space_group_name_H-M   'P 1'
#
loop_
_entity.id
_entity.type
_entity.pdbx_description
1 polymer ?
#
loop_
_entity_poly.entity_id
_entity_poly.type
_entity_poly.pdbx_seq_one_letter_code
_entity_poly.pdbx_strand_id
1 'polypeptide(L)' 'MDELRLRKNTIVIFTCDHGENYPPRWNYHHKRLCYDQSANVPLIFSWPGTLPEGRRIENVISIADLCPTILP' A
#
# COMPACT_ATOMS: atom_id res chain seq x y z
N MET A 1 -9.46 -15.28 9.30
CA MET A 1 -8.46 -15.98 8.46
C MET A 1 -7.90 -17.21 9.17
N ASP A 2 -7.50 -17.10 10.44
CA ASP A 2 -6.86 -18.20 11.17
C ASP A 2 -7.82 -19.34 11.53
N GLU A 3 -9.04 -19.02 11.99
CA GLU A 3 -10.08 -20.02 12.29
C GLU A 3 -10.42 -20.89 11.07
N LEU A 4 -10.46 -20.27 9.88
CA LEU A 4 -10.72 -20.94 8.60
C LEU A 4 -9.45 -21.54 7.98
N ARG A 5 -8.29 -21.42 8.64
CA ARG A 5 -6.98 -21.93 8.19
C ARG A 5 -6.55 -21.42 6.81
N LEU A 6 -7.01 -20.22 6.42
CA LEU A 6 -6.72 -19.63 5.10
C LEU A 6 -5.38 -18.88 5.05
N ARG A 7 -4.80 -18.55 6.21
CA ARG A 7 -3.69 -17.58 6.32
C ARG A 7 -2.47 -17.91 5.45
N LYS A 8 -2.11 -19.19 5.32
CA LYS A 8 -0.94 -19.64 4.54
C LYS A 8 -1.18 -19.60 3.03
N ASN A 9 -2.44 -19.67 2.60
CA ASN A 9 -2.83 -19.70 1.19
C ASN A 9 -3.49 -18.38 0.74
N THR A 10 -3.19 -17.28 1.42
CA THR A 10 -3.74 -15.97 1.08
C THR A 10 -2.68 -14.92 1.27
N ILE A 11 -2.35 -14.24 0.18
CA ILE A 11 -1.60 -12.99 0.24
C ILE A 11 -2.53 -11.89 0.76
N VAL A 12 -2.04 -11.12 1.73
CA VAL A 12 -2.72 -9.91 2.21
C VAL A 12 -1.95 -8.71 1.71
N ILE A 13 -2.64 -7.81 1.02
CA ILE A 13 -2.09 -6.53 0.55
C ILE A 13 -2.91 -5.43 1.21
N PHE A 14 -2.24 -4.54 1.93
CA PHE A 14 -2.84 -3.36 2.54
C PHE A 14 -2.30 -2.11 1.85
N THR A 15 -3.21 -1.25 1.40
CA THR A 15 -2.88 0.01 0.75
C THR A 15 -4.00 1.04 0.95
N CYS A 16 -3.79 2.26 0.44
CA CYS A 16 -4.77 3.33 0.39
C CYS A 16 -4.78 3.94 -1.03
N ASP A 17 -5.90 4.49 -1.49
CA ASP A 17 -5.99 5.11 -2.82
C ASP A 17 -5.30 6.49 -2.86
N HIS A 18 -5.28 7.20 -1.73
CA HIS A 18 -4.55 8.45 -1.53
C HIS A 18 -4.38 8.77 -0.04
N GLY A 19 -3.47 9.67 0.30
CA GLY A 19 -3.39 10.29 1.62
C GLY A 19 -4.26 11.55 1.75
N GLU A 20 -3.95 12.39 2.74
CA GLU A 20 -4.61 13.68 2.92
C GLU A 20 -3.56 14.75 3.29
N ASN A 21 -3.69 15.92 2.69
CA ASN A 21 -2.90 17.08 3.07
C ASN A 21 -3.46 17.65 4.38
N TYR A 22 -3.04 17.06 5.50
CA TYR A 22 -3.37 17.52 6.84
C TYR A 22 -2.12 17.91 7.65
N PRO A 23 -2.12 19.05 8.36
CA PRO A 23 -3.15 20.10 8.29
C PRO A 23 -3.20 20.71 6.88
N PRO A 24 -4.37 21.22 6.44
CA PRO A 24 -4.48 21.85 5.13
C PRO A 24 -3.49 23.01 5.00
N ARG A 25 -2.78 23.05 3.87
CA ARG A 25 -1.85 24.15 3.53
C ARG A 25 -2.63 25.38 3.03
N TRP A 26 -1.94 26.30 2.36
CA TRP A 26 -2.48 27.56 1.81
C TRP A 26 -3.78 27.40 1.01
N ASN A 27 -3.95 26.24 0.40
CA ASN A 27 -5.02 25.96 -0.53
C ASN A 27 -5.68 24.64 -0.04
N TYR A 28 -6.95 24.68 0.36
CA TYR A 28 -7.72 23.54 0.88
C TYR A 28 -8.04 22.50 -0.21
N HIS A 29 -7.05 22.10 -1.02
CA HIS A 29 -7.22 21.17 -2.12
C HIS A 29 -7.17 19.71 -1.67
N HIS A 30 -7.05 19.46 -0.36
CA HIS A 30 -7.06 18.12 0.20
C HIS A 30 -6.08 17.20 -0.55
N LYS A 31 -6.53 16.00 -0.90
CA LYS A 31 -5.83 15.00 -1.72
C LYS A 31 -5.51 15.37 -3.18
N ARG A 32 -5.81 16.59 -3.65
CA ARG A 32 -5.71 16.97 -5.07
C ARG A 32 -4.36 17.60 -5.44
N LEU A 33 -3.31 17.28 -4.68
CA LEU A 33 -1.95 17.80 -4.86
C LEU A 33 -0.95 16.64 -4.81
N CYS A 34 0.12 16.72 -5.60
CA CYS A 34 1.14 15.67 -5.69
C CYS A 34 2.19 15.71 -4.56
N TYR A 35 1.81 16.18 -3.37
CA TYR A 35 2.68 16.13 -2.19
C TYR A 35 2.66 14.73 -1.59
N ASP A 36 3.75 14.33 -0.94
CA ASP A 36 3.86 13.01 -0.29
C ASP A 36 2.71 12.70 0.67
N GLN A 37 2.22 13.71 1.39
CA GLN A 37 1.07 13.58 2.31
C GLN A 37 -0.18 13.04 1.62
N SER A 38 -0.31 13.25 0.30
CA SER A 38 -1.44 12.79 -0.52
C SER A 38 -1.06 11.65 -1.47
N ALA A 39 0.16 11.64 -2.01
CA ALA A 39 0.58 10.71 -3.05
C ALA A 39 1.34 9.49 -2.52
N ASN A 40 2.06 9.64 -1.39
CA ASN A 40 2.86 8.57 -0.81
C ASN A 40 2.02 7.78 0.21
N VAL A 41 1.33 6.76 -0.30
CA VAL A 41 0.43 5.89 0.47
C VAL A 41 1.17 4.67 1.01
N PRO A 42 0.73 4.10 2.16
CA PRO A 42 1.29 2.85 2.65
C PRO A 42 1.04 1.73 1.64
N LEU A 43 2.03 0.87 1.43
CA LEU A 43 1.85 -0.37 0.69
C LEU A 43 2.56 -1.51 1.42
N ILE A 44 1.78 -2.47 1.93
CA ILE A 44 2.27 -3.57 2.76
C ILE A 44 1.79 -4.89 2.17
N PHE A 45 2.73 -5.81 1.98
CA PHE A 45 2.46 -7.18 1.55
C PHE A 45 2.74 -8.14 2.71
N SER A 46 1.87 -9.12 2.91
CA SER A 46 2.03 -10.12 3.97
C SER A 46 1.63 -11.52 3.51
N TRP A 47 2.63 -12.38 3.32
CA TRP A 47 2.46 -13.80 3.00
C TRP A 47 3.49 -14.65 3.77
N PRO A 48 3.15 -15.13 4.98
CA PRO A 48 4.05 -15.85 5.86
C PRO A 48 4.56 -17.13 5.21
N GLY A 49 5.87 -17.36 5.31
CA GLY A 49 6.55 -18.49 4.69
C GLY A 49 6.80 -18.36 3.18
N THR A 50 6.30 -17.29 2.54
CA THR A 50 6.49 -17.03 1.09
C THR A 50 7.30 -15.76 0.85
N LEU A 51 6.92 -14.65 1.50
CA LEU A 51 7.61 -13.36 1.39
C LEU A 51 8.59 -13.17 2.56
N PRO A 52 9.71 -12.45 2.35
CA PRO A 52 10.66 -12.13 3.43
C PRO A 52 10.01 -11.25 4.50
N GLU A 53 10.21 -11.60 5.76
CA GLU A 53 9.67 -10.86 6.90
C GLU A 53 10.50 -9.60 7.20
N GLY A 54 9.85 -8.52 7.61
CA GLY A 54 10.51 -7.27 8.04
C GLY A 54 11.23 -6.49 6.93
N ARG A 55 11.19 -6.96 5.68
CA ARG A 55 11.86 -6.29 4.56
C ARG A 55 11.17 -4.96 4.23
N ARG A 56 11.96 -3.89 4.15
CA ARG A 56 11.55 -2.58 3.61
C ARG A 56 12.17 -2.37 2.23
N ILE A 57 11.44 -1.72 1.35
CA ILE A 57 11.84 -1.43 -0.03
C ILE A 57 11.67 0.09 -0.23
N GLU A 58 12.72 0.75 -0.72
CA GLU A 58 12.75 2.21 -0.93
C GLU A 58 12.61 2.61 -2.40
N ASN A 59 12.45 1.62 -3.30
CA ASN A 59 12.25 1.86 -4.72
C ASN A 59 10.96 2.66 -4.96
N VAL A 60 11.01 3.54 -5.96
CA VAL A 60 9.81 4.23 -6.46
C VAL A 60 8.93 3.23 -7.18
N ILE A 61 7.66 3.17 -6.78
CA ILE A 61 6.63 2.27 -7.31
C ILE A 61 5.29 3.02 -7.43
N SER A 62 4.36 2.44 -8.18
CA SER A 62 3.01 2.97 -8.36
C SER A 62 1.96 1.94 -7.94
N ILE A 63 0.79 2.42 -7.50
CA ILE A 63 -0.39 1.55 -7.31
C ILE A 63 -0.77 0.82 -8.61
N ALA A 64 -0.48 1.41 -9.77
CA ALA A 64 -0.72 0.77 -11.06
C ALA A 64 0.03 -0.56 -11.21
N ASP A 65 1.15 -0.73 -10.50
CA ASP A 65 1.96 -1.94 -10.54
C ASP A 65 1.29 -3.11 -9.81
N LEU A 66 0.26 -2.87 -8.98
CA LEU A 66 -0.43 -3.94 -8.24
C LEU A 66 -1.15 -4.91 -9.16
N CYS A 67 -1.80 -4.43 -10.22
CA CYS A 67 -2.54 -5.29 -11.14
C CYS A 67 -1.62 -6.34 -11.80
N PRO A 68 -0.53 -5.96 -12.49
CA PRO A 68 0.39 -6.93 -13.07
C PRO A 68 1.20 -7.71 -12.02
N THR A 69 1.26 -7.26 -10.76
CA THR A 69 1.89 -8.02 -9.67
C THR A 69 1.00 -9.15 -9.17
N ILE A 70 -0.32 -8.95 -9.13
CA ILE A 70 -1.29 -9.91 -8.58
C ILE A 70 -1.76 -10.89 -9.67
N LEU A 71 -1.97 -10.38 -10.88
CA LEU A 71 -2.52 -11.12 -12.00
C LEU A 71 -1.41 -11.31 -13.05
N PRO A 72 -0.85 -12.53 -13.17
CA PRO A 72 0.07 -12.86 -14.26
C PRO A 72 -0.64 -13.00 -15.61
#